data_AF-A0A7Y3BQT0-F1
#
_entry.id   AF-A0A7Y3BQT0-F1
#
_cell.length_a   1.000
_cell.length_b   1.000
_cell.length_c   1.000
_cell.angle_alpha   90.00
_cell.angle_beta   90.00
_cell.angle_gamma   90.00
#
_symmetry.space_group_name_H-M   'P 1'
#
loop_
_entity.id
_entity.type
_entity.pdbx_description
1 polymer ?
#
loop_
_entity_poly.entity_id
_entity_poly.type
_entity_poly.pdbx_seq_one_letter_code
_entity_poly.pdbx_strand_id
1 'polypeptide(L)' 'PVLRALYEDRDLGKQVPVMGLGKQVLTSGLHARPISPFYPEISALVAQTFNRTLKGELTGAEAAKLLDEELKAIVLRNR' A
#
# COMPACT_ATOMS: atom_id res chain seq x y z
N PRO A 1 8.41 3.74 9.88
CA PRO A 1 8.99 5.06 9.48
C PRO A 1 10.18 4.81 8.54
N VAL A 2 10.43 5.72 7.60
CA VAL A 2 11.55 5.58 6.65
C VAL A 2 12.86 5.91 7.34
N LEU A 3 13.81 4.97 7.36
CA LEU A 3 15.15 5.16 7.93
C LEU A 3 16.06 5.91 6.94
N ARG A 4 15.86 7.22 6.79
CA ARG A 4 16.51 8.07 5.77
C ARG A 4 18.04 7.94 5.76
N ALA A 5 18.67 7.85 6.92
CA ALA A 5 20.12 7.75 7.06
C ALA A 5 20.72 6.56 6.29
N LEU A 6 20.00 5.43 6.20
CA LEU A 6 20.47 4.23 5.49
C LEU A 6 20.55 4.44 3.97
N TYR A 7 19.77 5.36 3.39
CA TYR A 7 19.81 5.68 1.96
C TYR A 7 20.95 6.64 1.57
N GLU A 8 21.65 7.20 2.55
CA GLU A 8 22.86 8.02 2.36
C GLU A 8 24.14 7.22 2.62
N ASP A 9 24.03 6.01 3.16
CA ASP A 9 25.16 5.14 3.45
C ASP A 9 25.77 4.60 2.15
N ARG A 10 27.02 5.00 1.90
CA ARG A 10 27.75 4.65 0.68
C ARG A 10 28.13 3.18 0.62
N ASP A 11 28.43 2.55 1.74
CA ASP A 11 28.85 1.15 1.76
C ASP A 11 27.65 0.23 1.63
N LEU A 12 26.53 0.61 2.24
CA LEU A 12 25.25 -0.08 2.04
C LEU A 12 24.76 0.09 0.59
N GLY A 13 24.89 1.27 -0.02
CA GLY A 13 24.55 1.49 -1.42
C GLY A 13 25.37 0.66 -2.41
N LYS A 14 26.62 0.32 -2.09
CA LYS A 14 27.45 -0.61 -2.89
C LYS A 14 26.97 -2.05 -2.76
N GLN A 15 26.58 -2.46 -1.55
CA GLN A 15 26.14 -3.83 -1.26
C GLN A 15 24.70 -4.09 -1.74
N VAL A 16 23.85 -3.06 -1.73
CA VAL A 16 22.43 -3.15 -2.09
C VAL A 16 22.10 -2.09 -3.15
N PRO A 17 22.46 -2.32 -4.43
CA PRO A 17 22.30 -1.33 -5.50
C PRO A 17 20.86 -0.83 -5.69
N VAL A 18 19.85 -1.65 -5.37
CA VAL A 18 18.43 -1.29 -5.46
C VAL A 18 18.05 -0.15 -4.50
N MET A 19 18.82 0.10 -3.44
CA MET A 19 18.57 1.23 -2.54
C MET A 19 18.70 2.58 -3.25
N GLY A 20 19.64 2.69 -4.19
CA GLY A 20 19.78 3.88 -5.02
C GLY A 20 18.54 4.13 -5.88
N LEU A 21 17.99 3.07 -6.48
CA LEU A 21 16.78 3.14 -7.30
C LEU A 21 15.54 3.56 -6.48
N GLY A 22 15.42 3.01 -5.27
CA GLY A 22 14.29 3.26 -4.39
C GLY A 22 14.36 4.58 -3.61
N LYS A 23 15.53 5.21 -3.49
CA LYS A 23 15.78 6.34 -2.58
C LYS A 23 14.74 7.45 -2.69
N GLN A 24 14.51 7.97 -3.89
CA GLN A 24 13.60 9.10 -4.09
C GLN A 24 12.15 8.73 -3.77
N VAL A 25 11.71 7.56 -4.24
CA VAL A 25 10.36 7.05 -4.02
C VAL A 25 10.12 6.77 -2.53
N LEU A 26 11.02 6.04 -1.89
CA LEU A 26 10.88 5.57 -0.52
C LEU A 26 11.05 6.68 0.52
N THR A 27 11.81 7.75 0.21
CA THR A 27 12.03 8.86 1.15
C THR A 27 11.05 10.03 0.97
N SER A 28 10.50 10.23 -0.22
CA SER A 28 9.71 11.43 -0.51
C SER A 28 8.42 11.18 -1.31
N GLY A 29 8.29 10.03 -1.98
CA GLY A 29 7.12 9.72 -2.83
C GLY A 29 6.06 8.84 -2.18
N LEU A 30 6.39 8.13 -1.10
CA LEU A 30 5.45 7.22 -0.44
C LEU A 30 4.52 7.95 0.53
N HIS A 31 3.23 7.62 0.42
CA HIS A 31 2.25 7.97 1.43
C HIS A 31 2.33 6.92 2.54
N ALA A 32 2.27 7.37 3.80
CA ALA A 32 2.19 6.46 4.92
C ALA A 32 0.92 5.62 4.81
N ARG A 33 1.01 4.32 5.09
CA ARG A 33 -0.18 3.49 5.22
C ARG A 33 -1.05 4.06 6.35
N PRO A 34 -2.37 4.11 6.18
CA PRO A 34 -3.25 4.60 7.23
C PRO A 34 -3.09 3.75 8.49
N ILE A 35 -2.90 4.41 9.63
CA ILE A 35 -2.89 3.76 10.93
C ILE A 35 -4.36 3.57 11.33
N SER A 36 -4.84 2.33 11.27
CA SER A 36 -6.20 1.96 11.64
C SER A 36 -6.19 0.62 12.37
N PRO A 37 -6.98 0.44 13.45
CA PRO A 37 -7.14 -0.87 14.09
C PRO A 37 -7.78 -1.90 13.14
N PHE A 38 -8.48 -1.44 12.10
CA PHE A 38 -9.13 -2.28 11.08
C PHE A 38 -8.27 -2.49 9.83
N TYR A 39 -7.00 -2.05 9.86
CA TYR A 39 -6.10 -2.20 8.73
C TYR A 39 -5.97 -3.64 8.21
N PRO A 40 -5.96 -4.70 9.06
CA PRO A 40 -5.94 -6.08 8.58
C PRO A 40 -7.12 -6.40 7.66
N GLU A 41 -8.34 -6.05 8.06
CA GLU A 41 -9.56 -6.28 7.29
C GLU A 41 -9.57 -5.48 5.97
N ILE A 42 -9.23 -4.18 6.06
CA ILE A 42 -9.08 -3.29 4.91
C ILE A 42 -8.08 -3.88 3.89
N SER A 43 -6.92 -4.32 4.36
CA SER A 43 -5.86 -4.84 3.50
C SER A 43 -6.24 -6.14 2.81
N ALA A 44 -6.95 -7.04 3.51
CA ALA A 44 -7.40 -8.31 2.96
C ALA A 44 -8.43 -8.08 1.85
N LEU A 45 -9.40 -7.19 2.07
CA LEU A 45 -10.40 -6.83 1.08
C LEU A 45 -9.78 -6.20 -0.17
N VAL A 46 -8.86 -5.24 0.00
CA VAL A 46 -8.15 -4.62 -1.14
C VAL A 46 -7.41 -5.68 -1.96
N ALA A 47 -6.71 -6.62 -1.31
CA ALA A 47 -5.98 -7.67 -2.00
C ALA A 47 -6.92 -8.62 -2.77
N GLN A 48 -8.05 -9.01 -2.18
CA GLN A 48 -9.04 -9.86 -2.84
C GLN A 48 -9.64 -9.18 -4.06
N THR A 49 -10.11 -7.95 -3.93
CA THR A 49 -10.73 -7.21 -5.04
C THR A 49 -9.72 -6.98 -6.17
N PHE A 50 -8.48 -6.62 -5.86
CA PHE A 50 -7.43 -6.46 -6.86
C PHE A 50 -7.16 -7.75 -7.64
N ASN A 51 -7.09 -8.90 -6.96
CA ASN A 51 -6.89 -10.19 -7.63
C ASN A 51 -8.06 -10.55 -8.56
N ARG A 52 -9.30 -10.21 -8.17
CA ARG A 52 -10.49 -10.40 -9.01
C ARG A 52 -10.43 -9.51 -10.26
N THR A 53 -9.95 -8.26 -10.12
CA THR A 53 -9.70 -7.39 -11.28
C THR A 53 -8.67 -7.98 -12.23
N LEU A 54 -7.56 -8.51 -11.73
CA LEU A 54 -6.52 -9.13 -12.57
C LEU A 54 -7.00 -10.37 -13.32
N LYS A 55 -7.96 -11.11 -12.73
CA LYS A 55 -8.59 -12.27 -13.39
C LYS A 55 -9.66 -11.89 -14.41
N GLY A 56 -10.01 -10.60 -14.51
CA GLY A 56 -11.11 -10.12 -15.36
C GLY A 56 -12.50 -10.40 -14.78
N GLU A 57 -12.59 -10.79 -13.51
CA GLU A 57 -13.88 -10.99 -12.82
C GLU A 57 -14.55 -9.65 -12.46
N LEU A 58 -13.76 -8.59 -12.35
CA LEU A 58 -14.21 -7.21 -12.14
C LEU A 58 -13.42 -6.29 -13.08
N THR A 59 -14.07 -5.24 -13.58
CA THR A 59 -13.36 -4.09 -14.14
C THR A 59 -12.73 -3.25 -13.03
N GLY A 60 -11.79 -2.37 -13.41
CA GLY A 60 -11.20 -1.42 -12.45
C GLY A 60 -12.24 -0.50 -11.81
N ALA A 61 -13.26 -0.09 -12.57
CA ALA A 61 -14.33 0.77 -12.06
C ALA A 61 -15.24 0.05 -11.06
N GLU A 62 -15.64 -1.20 -11.36
CA GLU A 62 -16.43 -2.02 -10.44
C GLU A 62 -15.68 -2.33 -9.15
N ALA A 63 -14.39 -2.66 -9.26
CA ALA A 63 -13.51 -2.87 -8.12
C ALA A 63 -13.39 -1.63 -7.23
N ALA A 64 -13.20 -0.45 -7.82
CA ALA A 64 -13.11 0.80 -7.08
C ALA A 64 -14.41 1.13 -6.34
N LYS A 65 -15.56 0.94 -7.01
CA LYS A 65 -16.89 1.16 -6.40
C LYS A 65 -17.13 0.20 -5.24
N LEU A 66 -16.85 -1.10 -5.42
CA LEU A 66 -16.99 -2.10 -4.38
C LEU A 66 -16.13 -1.77 -3.15
N LEU A 67 -14.87 -1.38 -3.37
CA LEU A 67 -13.99 -1.00 -2.26
C LEU A 67 -14.49 0.24 -1.52
N ASP A 68 -15.02 1.25 -2.22
CA ASP A 68 -15.57 2.44 -1.56
C ASP A 68 -16.75 2.09 -0.61
N GLU A 69 -17.65 1.22 -1.06
CA GLU A 69 -18.81 0.77 -0.27
C GLU A 69 -18.38 -0.06 0.96
N GLU A 70 -17.52 -1.05 0.76
CA GLU A 70 -17.07 -1.97 1.81
C GLU A 70 -16.15 -1.29 2.84
N LEU A 71 -15.24 -0.41 2.42
CA LEU A 71 -14.38 0.32 3.34
C LEU A 71 -15.19 1.27 4.23
N LYS A 72 -16.25 1.91 3.70
CA LYS A 72 -17.20 2.69 4.50
C LYS A 72 -17.94 1.81 5.50
N ALA A 73 -18.35 0.60 5.08
CA ALA A 73 -19.02 -0.34 5.98
C ALA A 73 -18.12 -0.78 7.15
N ILE A 74 -16.85 -1.07 6.90
CA ILE A 74 -15.87 -1.42 7.95
C ILE A 74 -15.76 -0.29 8.98
N VAL A 75 -15.65 0.97 8.52
CA VAL A 75 -15.54 2.13 9.40
C VAL A 75 -16.84 2.36 10.19
N LEU A 76 -18.01 2.17 9.58
CA LEU A 76 -19.31 2.37 10.23
C LEU A 76 -19.66 1.29 11.25
N ARG A 77 -19.32 0.02 10.98
CA ARG A 77 -19.63 -1.12 11.87
C ARG A 77 -18.80 -1.12 13.15
N ASN A 78 -17.65 -0.46 13.14
CA ASN A 78 -16.71 -0.44 14.27
C ASN A 78 -16.58 0.96 14.90
N ARG A 79 -17.60 1.81 14.70
CA ARG A 79 -17.77 3.11 15.36
C ARG A 79 -18.55 2.95 16.66
#